data_AF-A0A952PAI5-F1
#
_entry.id   AF-A0A952PAI5-F1
#
_cell.length_a   1.000
_cell.length_b   1.000
_cell.length_c   1.000
_cell.angle_alpha   90.00
_cell.angle_beta   90.00
_cell.angle_gamma   90.00
#
_symmetry.space_group_name_H-M   'P 1'
#
loop_
_entity.id
_entity.type
_entity.pdbx_description
1 polymer ?
#
loop_
_entity_poly.entity_id
_entity_poly.type
_entity_poly.pdbx_seq_one_letter_code
_entity_poly.pdbx_strand_id
1 'polypeptide(L)'
;MVLPGHYLPDTNTAVKIAEAIWIAHFGDDVLRQLPYEVNLERGTDTIWHIKGTAYFSNEPNVLSFGGVAMLSIRSKDCKIIELNHSE
;
A
#
# COMPACT_ATOMS: atom_id res chain seq x y z
N MET A 1 6.86 0.21 -14.84
CA MET A 1 6.21 -0.68 -15.82
C MET A 1 4.79 -0.21 -16.00
N VAL A 2 4.29 -0.12 -17.23
CA VAL A 2 2.94 0.35 -17.57
C VAL A 2 2.13 -0.84 -18.10
N LEU A 3 0.91 -1.04 -17.60
CA LEU A 3 -0.01 -2.13 -17.93
C LEU A 3 -1.07 -1.62 -18.91
N PRO A 4 -1.00 -1.99 -20.20
CA PRO A 4 -1.96 -1.53 -21.21
C PRO A 4 -3.35 -2.15 -21.00
N GLY A 5 -4.42 -1.34 -21.08
CA GLY A 5 -5.80 -1.79 -20.92
C GLY A 5 -6.28 -1.92 -19.47
N HIS A 6 -5.50 -1.42 -18.50
CA HIS A 6 -5.83 -1.40 -17.09
C HIS A 6 -6.06 0.03 -16.58
N TYR A 7 -6.95 0.21 -15.60
CA TYR A 7 -7.18 1.53 -14.98
C TYR A 7 -6.08 1.92 -13.98
N LEU A 8 -5.33 0.93 -13.49
CA LEU A 8 -4.20 1.13 -12.59
C LEU A 8 -2.90 0.70 -13.29
N PRO A 9 -2.37 1.57 -14.16
CA PRO A 9 -1.41 1.18 -15.18
C PRO A 9 -0.01 0.96 -14.64
N ASP A 10 0.40 1.64 -13.57
CA ASP A 10 1.77 1.59 -13.09
C ASP A 10 1.90 1.73 -11.57
N THR A 11 3.11 1.48 -11.08
CA THR A 11 3.50 1.56 -9.67
C THR A 11 3.20 2.92 -9.06
N ASN A 12 3.46 4.02 -9.77
CA ASN A 12 3.26 5.37 -9.23
C ASN A 12 1.77 5.67 -9.03
N THR A 13 0.95 5.23 -9.98
CA THR A 13 -0.51 5.33 -9.87
C THR A 13 -1.04 4.45 -8.73
N ALA A 14 -0.51 3.23 -8.59
CA ALA A 14 -0.84 2.33 -7.49
C ALA A 14 -0.55 2.96 -6.12
N VAL A 15 0.65 3.53 -5.95
CA VAL A 15 1.10 4.19 -4.73
C VAL A 15 0.21 5.38 -4.39
N LYS A 16 -0.06 6.28 -5.34
CA LYS A 16 -0.90 7.46 -5.08
C LYS A 16 -2.33 7.10 -4.70
N ILE A 17 -2.87 6.03 -5.28
CA ILE A 17 -4.19 5.51 -4.90
C ILE A 17 -4.14 4.92 -3.49
N ALA A 18 -3.08 4.20 -3.15
CA ALA A 18 -2.89 3.68 -1.80
C ALA A 18 -2.79 4.81 -0.76
N GLU A 19 -1.97 5.83 -1.02
CA GLU A 19 -1.86 7.03 -0.19
C GLU A 19 -3.22 7.69 0.04
N ALA A 20 -3.98 7.95 -1.03
CA ALA A 20 -5.28 8.60 -0.91
C ALA A 20 -6.27 7.79 -0.06
N ILE A 21 -6.29 6.46 -0.23
CA ILE A 21 -7.17 5.57 0.55
C ILE A 21 -6.71 5.51 2.01
N TRP A 22 -5.42 5.34 2.26
CA TRP A 22 -4.88 5.23 3.61
C TRP A 22 -4.99 6.54 4.38
N ILE A 23 -4.71 7.70 3.77
CA ILE A 23 -4.93 9.01 4.40
C ILE A 23 -6.39 9.16 4.82
N ALA A 24 -7.33 8.81 3.93
CA ALA A 24 -8.75 8.90 4.22
C ALA A 24 -9.23 7.95 5.33
N HIS A 25 -8.56 6.80 5.52
CA HIS A 25 -8.99 5.77 6.45
C HIS A 25 -8.23 5.75 7.79
N PHE A 26 -6.93 6.03 7.75
CA PHE A 26 -5.98 5.93 8.87
C PHE A 26 -5.34 7.27 9.25
N GLY A 27 -5.52 8.32 8.43
CA GLY A 27 -4.91 9.63 8.65
C GLY A 27 -3.48 9.74 8.11
N ASP A 28 -2.88 10.91 8.28
CA ASP A 28 -1.61 11.28 7.62
C ASP A 28 -0.38 10.53 8.17
N ASP A 29 -0.49 9.87 9.32
CA ASP A 29 0.63 9.15 9.94
C ASP A 29 1.17 8.00 9.06
N VAL A 30 0.35 7.48 8.12
CA VAL A 30 0.78 6.48 7.12
C VAL A 30 1.89 6.99 6.19
N LEU A 31 2.06 8.31 6.06
CA LEU A 31 3.15 8.91 5.30
C LEU A 31 4.52 8.69 5.97
N ARG A 32 4.56 8.37 7.27
CA ARG A 32 5.81 7.99 7.96
C ARG A 32 6.32 6.60 7.59
N GLN A 33 5.51 5.82 6.87
CA GLN A 33 5.85 4.46 6.43
C GLN A 33 6.47 4.43 5.02
N LEU A 34 6.87 5.60 4.49
CA LEU A 34 7.58 5.72 3.22
C LEU A 34 9.06 5.29 3.32
N PRO A 35 9.65 4.67 2.28
CA PRO A 35 9.02 4.37 1.00
C PRO A 35 8.11 3.14 1.12
N TYR A 36 7.04 3.11 0.33
CA TYR A 36 6.17 1.94 0.29
C TYR A 36 6.79 0.81 -0.50
N GLU A 37 6.65 -0.41 0.01
CA GLU A 37 6.94 -1.63 -0.74
C GLU A 37 5.79 -1.89 -1.72
N VAL A 38 6.13 -2.13 -2.99
CA VAL A 38 5.14 -2.42 -4.03
C VAL A 38 5.48 -3.71 -4.74
N ASN A 39 4.56 -4.67 -4.68
CA ASN A 39 4.65 -5.94 -5.38
C ASN A 39 3.50 -6.07 -6.39
N LEU A 40 3.81 -6.63 -7.55
CA LEU A 40 2.82 -6.93 -8.57
C LEU A 40 2.63 -8.45 -8.66
N GLU A 41 1.43 -8.91 -8.34
CA GLU A 41 1.02 -10.29 -8.56
C GLU A 41 0.37 -10.41 -9.95
N ARG A 42 0.82 -11.41 -10.72
CA ARG A 42 0.28 -11.73 -12.04
C ARG A 42 -0.30 -13.14 -12.03
N GLY A 43 -1.61 -13.25 -12.22
CA GLY A 43 -2.32 -14.52 -12.39
C GLY A 43 -3.55 -14.33 -13.28
N THR A 44 -4.68 -14.92 -12.87
CA THR A 44 -6.00 -14.69 -13.51
C THR A 44 -6.38 -13.21 -13.49
N ASP A 45 -6.04 -12.52 -12.41
CA ASP A 45 -6.09 -11.07 -12.28
C ASP A 45 -4.69 -10.53 -12.02
N THR A 46 -4.44 -9.27 -12.39
CA THR A 46 -3.24 -8.53 -11.98
C THR A 46 -3.57 -7.72 -10.73
N ILE A 47 -2.85 -7.95 -9.64
CA ILE A 47 -3.10 -7.33 -8.33
C ILE A 47 -1.85 -6.58 -7.90
N TRP A 48 -2.03 -5.33 -7.51
CA TRP A 48 -1.00 -4.53 -6.88
C TRP A 48 -1.13 -4.65 -5.38
N HIS A 49 -0.03 -5.02 -4.72
CA HIS A 49 0.09 -5.05 -3.27
C HIS A 49 1.01 -3.91 -2.86
N ILE A 50 0.48 -2.98 -2.08
CA ILE A 50 1.19 -1.82 -1.55
C ILE A 50 1.24 -1.99 -0.03
N LYS A 51 2.43 -1.86 0.55
CA LYS A 51 2.67 -2.04 1.97
C LYS A 51 3.57 -0.94 2.52
N GLY A 52 3.25 -0.43 3.70
CA GLY A 52 4.09 0.46 4.48
C GLY A 52 5.41 -0.18 4.89
N THR A 53 6.48 0.60 4.94
CA THR A 53 7.75 0.16 5.54
C THR A 53 7.74 0.49 7.02
N ALA A 54 7.98 -0.53 7.86
CA ALA A 54 8.10 -0.34 9.30
C ALA A 54 9.51 0.14 9.64
N TYR A 55 9.62 1.35 10.19
CA TYR A 55 10.83 1.78 10.87
C TYR A 55 10.68 1.49 12.35
N PHE A 56 11.17 0.33 12.78
CA PHE A 56 11.36 0.07 14.20
C PHE A 56 12.42 1.06 14.69
N SER A 57 12.03 2.04 15.50
CA SER A 57 13.02 2.86 16.19
C SER A 57 13.76 1.94 17.16
N ASN A 58 15.08 1.87 17.04
CA ASN A 58 15.94 1.21 18.04
C ASN A 58 16.01 2.02 19.35
N GLU A 59 15.15 3.02 19.53
CA GLU A 59 15.13 3.86 20.70
C GLU A 59 14.40 3.14 21.85
N PRO A 60 15.10 2.88 22.97
CA PRO A 60 14.45 2.32 24.14
C PRO A 60 13.36 3.29 24.62
N ASN A 61 12.15 2.77 24.83
CA ASN A 61 10.92 3.45 25.27
C ASN A 61 10.05 4.11 24.19
N VAL A 62 10.35 3.97 22.89
CA VAL A 62 9.37 4.26 21.84
C VAL A 62 8.63 2.97 21.51
N LEU A 63 7.43 2.83 22.06
CA LEU A 63 6.53 1.76 21.69
C LEU A 63 5.97 2.07 20.30
N SER A 64 6.60 1.54 19.25
CA SER A 64 6.00 1.49 17.91
C SER A 64 4.91 0.40 17.92
N PHE A 65 3.79 0.70 18.57
CA PHE A 65 2.59 -0.13 18.49
C PHE A 65 1.86 0.14 17.18
N GLY A 66 1.41 -0.94 16.54
CA GLY A 66 0.67 -0.87 15.28
C GLY A 66 1.62 -1.08 14.12
N GLY A 67 1.41 -2.16 13.38
CA GLY A 67 2.17 -2.45 12.19
C GLY A 67 1.92 -1.47 11.06
N VAL A 68 2.12 -1.94 9.83
CA VAL A 68 2.13 -1.07 8.64
C VAL A 68 0.84 -1.18 7.84
N ALA A 69 0.47 -0.10 7.17
CA ALA A 69 -0.68 -0.07 6.28
C ALA A 69 -0.46 -1.00 5.08
N MET A 70 -1.48 -1.78 4.73
CA MET A 70 -1.47 -2.70 3.60
C MET A 70 -2.72 -2.49 2.74
N LEU A 71 -2.53 -2.55 1.42
CA LEU A 71 -3.59 -2.41 0.42
C LEU A 71 -3.31 -3.36 -0.74
N SER A 72 -4.30 -4.17 -1.09
CA SER A 72 -4.28 -4.97 -2.32
C SER A 72 -5.38 -4.46 -3.26
N ILE A 73 -5.02 -4.06 -4.48
CA ILE A 73 -5.95 -3.49 -5.47
C ILE A 73 -5.81 -4.16 -6.83
N ARG A 74 -6.96 -4.54 -7.40
CA ARG A 74 -6.99 -5.18 -8.72
C ARG A 74 -6.82 -4.15 -9.83
N SER A 75 -5.87 -4.42 -10.74
CA SER A 75 -5.44 -3.48 -11.78
C SER A 75 -6.53 -3.17 -12.83
N LYS A 76 -7.35 -4.16 -13.20
CA LYS A 76 -8.30 -4.05 -14.32
C LYS A 76 -9.57 -3.25 -14.02
N ASP A 77 -9.88 -2.99 -12.76
CA ASP A 77 -11.13 -2.33 -12.33
C ASP A 77 -11.04 -1.60 -10.99
N CYS A 78 -9.82 -1.43 -10.45
CA CYS A 78 -9.55 -0.76 -9.18
C CYS A 78 -10.30 -1.33 -7.97
N LYS A 79 -10.78 -2.58 -8.05
CA LYS A 79 -11.44 -3.22 -6.90
C LYS A 79 -10.44 -3.40 -5.77
N ILE A 80 -10.74 -2.82 -4.60
CA ILE A 80 -10.00 -3.08 -3.35
C ILE A 80 -10.29 -4.53 -2.96
N ILE A 81 -9.21 -5.31 -2.84
CA ILE A 81 -9.25 -6.72 -2.43
C ILE A 81 -9.00 -6.81 -0.92
N GLU A 82 -8.11 -5.98 -0.39
CA GLU A 82 -7.69 -5.99 1.01
C GLU A 82 -7.30 -4.58 1.46
N LEU A 83 -7.67 -4.19 2.68
CA LEU A 83 -7.26 -2.97 3.36
C LEU A 83 -7.14 -3.26 4.86
N ASN A 84 -5.93 -3.20 5.42
CA ASN A 84 -5.68 -3.43 6.85
C ASN A 84 -4.36 -2.78 7.32
N HIS A 85 -4.04 -2.96 8.60
CA HIS A 85 -2.71 -2.76 9.18
C HIS A 85 -2.14 -4.12 9.56
N SER A 86 -0.81 -4.30 9.42
CA SER A 86 -0.16 -5.48 9.97
C SER A 86 -0.24 -5.47 11.50
N GLU A 87 -0.26 -6.67 12.09
CA GLU A 87 -0.20 -6.85 13.55
C GLU A 87 1.08 -6.26 14.16
#